data_AF-A0A2C9KUT7-F1
#
_entry.id   AF-A0A2C9KUT7-F1
#
_cell.length_a   1.000
_cell.length_b   1.000
_cell.length_c   1.000
_cell.angle_alpha   90.00
_cell.angle_beta   90.00
_cell.angle_gamma   90.00
#
_symmetry.space_group_name_H-M   'P 1'
#
loop_
_entity.id
_entity.type
_entity.pdbx_description
1 polymer ?
#
loop_
_entity_poly.entity_id
_entity_poly.type
_entity_poly.pdbx_seq_one_letter_code
_entity_poly.pdbx_strand_id
1 'polypeptide(L)'
;MSKRRNLRTGSGSVWEVNKFKDGVKQDGGYRRAAYTKCWCRKCKDSDSPSNVWWEFYVYTATHVVFDDIEANHTTLRLFYDRDDSPVVSVDKVSVVDVNIKSDWCCLNCVTCDKNVGNKLMEMFKHFQNVWWKVWNKYKDSRSEHKINFIVSHPHGCSKKVSVGHWKDRYKLGEDRFQFTYITCTCPGSSGAYVHCLGYNGYWTWSDLVHSGSLKSGLNYSGVGYV
;
A
#
# COMPACT_ATOMS: atom_id res chain seq x y z
N MET A 1 28.87 -22.17 -1.98
CA MET A 1 28.33 -20.95 -2.61
C MET A 1 26.86 -20.80 -2.25
N SER A 2 26.54 -19.84 -1.39
CA SER A 2 25.14 -19.53 -1.05
C SER A 2 24.46 -18.96 -2.30
N LYS A 3 23.42 -19.64 -2.80
CA LYS A 3 22.55 -19.08 -3.85
C LYS A 3 21.99 -17.78 -3.29
N ARG A 4 22.49 -16.62 -3.74
CA ARG A 4 21.84 -15.32 -3.50
C ARG A 4 20.41 -15.45 -3.98
N ARG A 5 19.46 -15.58 -3.06
CA ARG A 5 18.05 -15.39 -3.38
C ARG A 5 17.95 -13.94 -3.87
N ASN A 6 17.58 -13.74 -5.12
CA ASN A 6 17.27 -12.42 -5.64
C ASN A 6 16.00 -11.94 -4.92
N LEU A 7 16.19 -11.28 -3.77
CA LEU A 7 15.10 -10.68 -3.03
C LEU A 7 14.72 -9.39 -3.76
N ARG A 8 13.56 -9.40 -4.41
CA ARG A 8 12.94 -8.18 -4.93
C ARG A 8 12.39 -7.38 -3.75
N THR A 9 12.72 -6.10 -3.70
CA THR A 9 12.14 -5.15 -2.74
C THR A 9 11.24 -4.19 -3.49
N GLY A 10 10.14 -3.79 -2.85
CA GLY A 10 9.28 -2.72 -3.33
C GLY A 10 8.67 -1.98 -2.15
N SER A 11 7.77 -1.07 -2.47
CA SER A 11 6.99 -0.29 -1.52
C SER A 11 5.53 -0.68 -1.61
N GLY A 12 4.75 -0.35 -0.58
CA GLY A 12 3.31 -0.53 -0.59
C GLY A 12 2.65 0.40 0.41
N SER A 13 1.34 0.56 0.29
CA SER A 13 0.54 1.44 1.17
C SER A 13 -0.51 0.64 1.92
N VAL A 14 -0.50 0.77 3.25
CA VAL A 14 -1.49 0.13 4.11
C VAL A 14 -2.84 0.82 3.96
N TRP A 15 -3.89 0.00 3.83
CA TRP A 15 -5.28 0.41 3.66
C TRP A 15 -6.23 -0.43 4.51
N GLU A 16 -7.38 0.16 4.86
CA GLU A 16 -8.50 -0.49 5.56
C GLU A 16 -8.08 -1.42 6.71
N VAL A 17 -7.62 -0.82 7.81
CA VAL A 17 -7.21 -1.60 8.99
C VAL A 17 -8.44 -1.94 9.85
N ASN A 18 -8.80 -3.21 9.88
CA ASN A 18 -10.01 -3.71 10.53
C ASN A 18 -9.64 -4.62 11.71
N LYS A 19 -10.23 -4.36 12.87
CA LYS A 19 -10.09 -5.24 14.05
C LYS A 19 -11.21 -6.26 14.09
N PHE A 20 -10.87 -7.50 14.38
CA PHE A 20 -11.81 -8.61 14.54
C PHE A 20 -11.71 -9.20 15.94
N LYS A 21 -12.85 -9.66 16.45
CA LYS A 21 -12.95 -10.52 17.63
C LYS A 21 -13.96 -11.63 17.36
N ASP A 22 -13.52 -12.88 17.51
CA ASP A 22 -14.35 -14.06 17.29
C ASP A 22 -15.10 -14.04 15.94
N GLY A 23 -14.42 -13.56 14.89
CA GLY A 23 -14.94 -13.44 13.52
C GLY A 23 -15.81 -12.21 13.24
N VAL A 24 -16.03 -11.36 14.24
CA VAL A 24 -16.85 -10.15 14.13
C VAL A 24 -15.98 -8.91 14.07
N LYS A 25 -16.16 -8.10 13.03
CA LYS A 25 -15.52 -6.79 12.85
C LYS A 25 -15.98 -5.83 13.95
N GLN A 26 -15.04 -5.11 14.58
CA GLN A 26 -15.26 -4.37 15.84
C GLN A 26 -15.47 -2.85 15.66
N ASP A 27 -15.32 -2.33 14.45
CA ASP A 27 -15.39 -0.89 14.12
C ASP A 27 -16.73 -0.48 13.47
N GLY A 28 -17.78 -1.28 13.66
CA GLY A 28 -19.16 -0.94 13.28
C GLY A 28 -19.58 -1.32 11.86
N GLY A 29 -18.68 -1.88 11.05
CA GLY A 29 -19.03 -2.38 9.71
C GLY A 29 -19.70 -3.76 9.72
N TYR A 30 -20.68 -3.98 8.84
CA TYR A 30 -21.28 -5.31 8.60
C TYR A 30 -20.34 -6.16 7.72
N ARG A 31 -19.22 -6.63 8.30
CA ARG A 31 -18.32 -7.58 7.65
C ARG A 31 -17.98 -8.70 8.63
N ARG A 32 -18.35 -9.93 8.27
CA ARG A 32 -17.86 -11.13 8.95
C ARG A 32 -16.53 -11.52 8.32
N ALA A 33 -15.54 -11.86 9.14
CA ALA A 33 -14.32 -12.48 8.62
C ALA A 33 -14.64 -13.90 8.15
N ALA A 34 -13.86 -14.41 7.20
CA ALA A 34 -13.90 -15.82 6.83
C ALA A 34 -13.43 -16.76 7.96
N TYR A 35 -12.86 -16.19 9.03
CA TYR A 35 -12.25 -16.90 10.15
C TYR A 35 -12.87 -16.47 11.47
N THR A 36 -12.98 -17.41 12.42
CA THR A 36 -13.39 -17.13 13.80
C THR A 36 -12.20 -16.89 14.74
N LYS A 37 -10.98 -17.23 14.30
CA LYS A 37 -9.71 -17.01 15.00
C LYS A 37 -8.68 -16.40 14.04
N CYS A 38 -7.60 -15.85 14.58
CA CYS A 38 -6.54 -15.27 13.78
C CYS A 38 -5.90 -16.31 12.85
N TRP A 39 -5.73 -15.94 11.58
CA TRP A 39 -5.14 -16.78 10.54
C TRP A 39 -3.70 -16.40 10.20
N CYS A 40 -3.04 -15.60 11.05
CA CYS A 40 -1.60 -15.34 10.91
C CYS A 40 -0.81 -16.64 11.09
N ARG A 41 0.43 -16.68 10.61
CA ARG A 41 1.27 -17.89 10.66
C ARG A 41 1.40 -18.43 12.08
N LYS A 42 1.68 -17.56 13.06
CA LYS A 42 1.82 -17.93 14.47
C LYS A 42 0.56 -18.58 15.05
N CYS A 43 -0.64 -18.12 14.64
CA CYS A 43 -1.89 -18.65 15.16
C CYS A 43 -2.35 -19.90 14.40
N LYS A 44 -2.03 -20.06 13.11
CA LYS A 44 -2.34 -21.28 12.37
C LYS A 44 -1.65 -22.51 12.95
N ASP A 45 -0.42 -22.34 13.43
CA ASP A 45 0.41 -23.43 13.93
C ASP A 45 0.30 -23.59 15.47
N SER A 46 -0.62 -22.88 16.13
CA SER A 46 -0.75 -22.86 17.59
C SER A 46 -2.03 -23.52 18.07
N ASP A 47 -1.95 -24.25 19.18
CA ASP A 47 -3.12 -24.79 19.91
C ASP A 47 -3.96 -23.70 20.61
N SER A 48 -3.44 -22.47 20.69
CA SER A 48 -4.11 -21.33 21.34
C SER A 48 -4.17 -20.11 20.39
N PRO A 49 -4.87 -20.23 19.25
CA PRO A 49 -4.95 -19.14 18.29
C PRO A 49 -5.68 -17.93 18.89
N SER A 50 -5.17 -16.73 18.64
CA SER A 50 -5.78 -15.51 19.15
C SER A 50 -7.20 -15.34 18.61
N ASN A 51 -8.13 -15.01 19.49
CA ASN A 51 -9.49 -14.65 19.09
C ASN A 51 -9.63 -13.17 18.71
N VAL A 52 -8.57 -12.38 18.87
CA VAL A 52 -8.52 -10.97 18.46
C VAL A 52 -7.39 -10.79 17.45
N TRP A 53 -7.69 -10.17 16.31
CA TRP A 53 -6.68 -9.88 15.28
C TRP A 53 -7.05 -8.66 14.47
N TRP A 54 -6.11 -8.25 13.62
CA TRP A 54 -6.26 -7.16 12.68
C TRP A 54 -5.97 -7.67 11.27
N GLU A 55 -6.87 -7.33 10.36
CA GLU A 55 -6.66 -7.50 8.92
C GLU A 55 -6.50 -6.13 8.28
N PHE A 56 -5.64 -6.05 7.29
CA PHE A 56 -5.41 -4.82 6.54
C PHE A 56 -4.96 -5.16 5.12
N TYR A 57 -5.23 -4.24 4.20
CA TYR A 57 -4.75 -4.35 2.84
C TYR A 57 -3.42 -3.64 2.66
N VAL A 58 -2.62 -4.13 1.72
CA VAL A 58 -1.49 -3.39 1.16
C VAL A 58 -1.67 -3.30 -0.33
N TYR A 59 -1.70 -2.07 -0.85
CA TYR A 59 -1.64 -1.81 -2.28
C TYR A 59 -0.18 -1.68 -2.70
N THR A 60 0.19 -2.40 -3.75
CA THR A 60 1.52 -2.42 -4.37
C THR A 60 1.37 -2.60 -5.88
N ALA A 61 2.50 -2.67 -6.59
CA ALA A 61 2.49 -2.95 -8.02
C ALA A 61 2.48 -4.46 -8.30
N THR A 62 1.81 -4.87 -9.38
CA THR A 62 1.77 -6.29 -9.82
C THR A 62 3.16 -6.83 -10.13
N HIS A 63 4.04 -6.00 -10.68
CA HIS A 63 5.43 -6.42 -10.89
C HIS A 63 6.28 -6.46 -9.59
N VAL A 64 5.71 -6.10 -8.43
CA VAL A 64 6.34 -6.25 -7.10
C VAL A 64 5.83 -7.51 -6.38
N VAL A 65 4.55 -7.86 -6.53
CA VAL A 65 3.96 -9.15 -6.16
C VAL A 65 2.91 -9.52 -7.20
N PHE A 66 3.15 -10.61 -7.92
CA PHE A 66 2.40 -11.00 -9.11
C PHE A 66 1.25 -11.97 -8.80
N ASP A 67 1.47 -12.92 -7.90
CA ASP A 67 0.52 -14.00 -7.61
C ASP A 67 0.61 -14.47 -6.14
N ASP A 68 -0.23 -15.46 -5.80
CA ASP A 68 -0.24 -16.06 -4.46
C ASP A 68 1.05 -16.82 -4.12
N ILE A 69 1.80 -17.30 -5.11
CA ILE A 69 3.08 -17.98 -4.87
C ILE A 69 4.09 -16.94 -4.37
N GLU A 70 4.20 -15.80 -5.05
CA GLU A 70 5.05 -14.69 -4.61
C GLU A 70 4.55 -14.08 -3.28
N ALA A 71 3.24 -13.92 -3.11
CA ALA A 71 2.67 -13.40 -1.87
C ALA A 71 2.99 -14.29 -0.66
N ASN A 72 2.90 -15.62 -0.79
CA ASN A 72 3.25 -16.55 0.29
C ASN A 72 4.74 -16.54 0.66
N HIS A 73 5.60 -16.00 -0.20
CA HIS A 73 7.03 -15.79 0.07
C HIS A 73 7.38 -14.32 0.36
N THR A 74 6.38 -13.45 0.48
CA THR A 74 6.55 -12.03 0.77
C THR A 74 6.54 -11.78 2.26
N THR A 75 7.38 -10.84 2.73
CA THR A 75 7.34 -10.31 4.09
C THR A 75 7.24 -8.80 4.03
N LEU A 76 6.29 -8.24 4.77
CA LEU A 76 6.14 -6.81 4.92
C LEU A 76 6.97 -6.33 6.12
N ARG A 77 7.80 -5.32 5.91
CA ARG A 77 8.46 -4.58 6.99
C ARG A 77 7.70 -3.29 7.26
N LEU A 78 7.02 -3.23 8.40
CA LEU A 78 6.23 -2.08 8.83
C LEU A 78 7.09 -1.10 9.62
N PHE A 79 6.68 0.18 9.63
CA PHE A 79 7.26 1.26 10.44
C PHE A 79 8.77 1.49 10.24
N TYR A 80 9.29 1.22 9.04
CA TYR A 80 10.73 1.37 8.76
C TYR A 80 11.13 2.81 8.39
N ASP A 81 11.08 3.70 9.37
CA ASP A 81 11.21 5.14 9.13
C ASP A 81 12.67 5.59 9.03
N ARG A 82 13.56 4.92 9.76
CA ARG A 82 14.99 5.17 9.88
C ARG A 82 15.75 3.86 9.98
N ASP A 83 17.04 3.85 9.68
CA ASP A 83 17.88 2.63 9.70
C ASP A 83 17.91 1.93 11.06
N ASP A 84 17.72 2.69 12.15
CA ASP A 84 17.65 2.20 13.55
C ASP A 84 16.23 1.77 13.98
N SER A 85 15.24 1.84 13.09
CA SER A 85 13.85 1.50 13.45
C SER A 85 13.71 0.01 13.75
N PRO A 86 12.93 -0.36 14.78
CA PRO A 86 12.72 -1.76 15.13
C PRO A 86 12.13 -2.52 13.96
N VAL A 87 12.55 -3.77 13.80
CA VAL A 87 12.03 -4.65 12.76
C VAL A 87 10.65 -5.15 13.18
N VAL A 88 9.61 -4.68 12.50
CA VAL A 88 8.24 -5.16 12.66
C VAL A 88 7.81 -5.83 11.37
N SER A 89 7.67 -7.16 11.39
CA SER A 89 7.41 -7.95 10.20
C SER A 89 6.03 -8.61 10.21
N VAL A 90 5.38 -8.65 9.05
CA VAL A 90 4.17 -9.45 8.79
C VAL A 90 4.47 -10.37 7.62
N ASP A 91 4.33 -11.68 7.84
CA ASP A 91 4.79 -12.75 6.94
C ASP A 91 3.66 -13.64 6.43
N LYS A 92 2.42 -13.41 6.89
CA LYS A 92 1.23 -14.03 6.30
C LYS A 92 0.52 -13.02 5.40
N VAL A 93 0.75 -13.19 4.10
CA VAL A 93 0.23 -12.36 3.02
C VAL A 93 -0.48 -13.26 2.01
N SER A 94 -1.58 -12.79 1.43
CA SER A 94 -2.27 -13.44 0.31
C SER A 94 -2.71 -12.39 -0.69
N VAL A 95 -2.86 -12.77 -1.96
CA VAL A 95 -3.45 -11.87 -2.96
C VAL A 95 -4.96 -11.79 -2.76
N VAL A 96 -5.52 -10.59 -2.91
CA VAL A 96 -6.98 -10.37 -3.00
C VAL A 96 -7.36 -10.15 -4.45
N ASP A 97 -6.62 -9.27 -5.13
CA ASP A 97 -6.86 -8.91 -6.51
C ASP A 97 -5.55 -8.47 -7.16
N VAL A 98 -5.41 -8.76 -8.45
CA VAL A 98 -4.25 -8.43 -9.28
C VAL A 98 -4.75 -7.97 -10.63
N ASN A 99 -4.25 -6.81 -11.06
CA ASN A 99 -4.50 -6.27 -12.37
C ASN A 99 -3.18 -5.99 -13.07
N ILE A 100 -2.82 -6.86 -14.02
CA ILE A 100 -1.58 -6.76 -14.80
C ILE A 100 -1.61 -5.50 -15.68
N LYS A 101 -2.77 -5.14 -16.24
CA LYS A 101 -2.88 -4.00 -17.16
C LYS A 101 -2.70 -2.66 -16.45
N SER A 102 -3.21 -2.52 -15.22
CA SER A 102 -3.00 -1.32 -14.40
C SER A 102 -1.76 -1.39 -13.53
N ASP A 103 -1.03 -2.51 -13.54
CA ASP A 103 0.12 -2.80 -12.68
C ASP A 103 -0.19 -2.59 -11.19
N TRP A 104 -1.34 -3.08 -10.75
CA TRP A 104 -1.82 -2.95 -9.38
C TRP A 104 -2.11 -4.30 -8.73
N CYS A 105 -1.68 -4.46 -7.48
CA CYS A 105 -1.92 -5.64 -6.66
C CYS A 105 -2.42 -5.23 -5.27
N CYS A 106 -3.49 -5.90 -4.83
CA CYS A 106 -3.99 -5.81 -3.47
C CYS A 106 -3.65 -7.09 -2.69
N LEU A 107 -2.98 -6.89 -1.56
CA LEU A 107 -2.58 -7.95 -0.65
C LEU A 107 -3.43 -7.89 0.62
N ASN A 108 -3.94 -9.04 1.09
CA ASN A 108 -4.52 -9.17 2.41
C ASN A 108 -3.46 -9.62 3.41
N CYS A 109 -3.40 -8.93 4.54
CA CYS A 109 -2.37 -9.10 5.55
C CYS A 109 -3.01 -9.22 6.94
N VAL A 110 -2.35 -9.93 7.84
CA VAL A 110 -2.90 -10.21 9.17
C VAL A 110 -1.85 -10.09 10.27
N THR A 111 -2.26 -9.56 11.43
CA THR A 111 -1.48 -9.62 12.67
C THR A 111 -2.39 -9.87 13.87
N CYS A 112 -1.92 -10.67 14.83
CA CYS A 112 -2.53 -10.78 16.16
C CYS A 112 -1.80 -9.94 17.22
N ASP A 113 -0.73 -9.23 16.84
CA ASP A 113 -0.01 -8.33 17.75
C ASP A 113 -0.85 -7.06 17.96
N LYS A 114 -1.33 -6.89 19.19
CA LYS A 114 -2.17 -5.76 19.58
C LYS A 114 -1.49 -4.41 19.40
N ASN A 115 -0.19 -4.32 19.65
CA ASN A 115 0.54 -3.06 19.52
C ASN A 115 0.68 -2.67 18.05
N VAL A 116 1.01 -3.64 17.18
CA VAL A 116 1.07 -3.41 15.73
C VAL A 116 -0.31 -3.06 15.17
N GLY A 117 -1.33 -3.86 15.48
CA GLY A 117 -2.68 -3.68 14.96
C GLY A 117 -3.31 -2.35 15.36
N ASN A 118 -3.25 -2.00 16.65
CA ASN A 118 -3.77 -0.70 17.12
C ASN A 118 -3.03 0.48 16.50
N LYS A 119 -1.69 0.40 16.41
CA LYS A 119 -0.89 1.46 15.79
C LYS A 119 -1.27 1.67 14.32
N LEU A 120 -1.46 0.60 13.55
CA LEU A 120 -1.92 0.69 12.17
C LEU A 120 -3.30 1.35 12.07
N MET A 121 -4.25 0.98 12.94
CA MET A 121 -5.58 1.60 12.97
C MET A 121 -5.51 3.10 13.27
N GLU A 122 -4.71 3.50 14.27
CA GLU A 122 -4.53 4.90 14.65
C GLU A 122 -3.89 5.71 13.51
N MET A 123 -2.84 5.16 12.89
CA MET A 123 -2.18 5.79 11.73
C MET A 123 -3.12 5.92 10.54
N PHE A 124 -3.95 4.91 10.26
CA PHE A 124 -4.91 4.96 9.16
C PHE A 124 -5.99 6.02 9.41
N LYS A 125 -6.57 6.07 10.62
CA LYS A 125 -7.53 7.12 11.01
C LYS A 125 -6.92 8.52 10.91
N HIS A 126 -5.68 8.67 11.36
CA HIS A 126 -4.97 9.94 11.25
C HIS A 126 -4.72 10.32 9.78
N PHE A 127 -4.28 9.36 8.96
CA PHE A 127 -4.10 9.55 7.52
C PHE A 127 -5.39 10.02 6.84
N GLN A 128 -6.53 9.38 7.10
CA GLN A 128 -7.84 9.79 6.58
C GLN A 128 -8.15 11.25 6.90
N ASN A 129 -7.99 11.65 8.16
CA ASN A 129 -8.27 13.00 8.62
C ASN A 129 -7.37 14.04 7.95
N VAL A 130 -6.06 13.76 7.84
CA VAL A 130 -5.10 14.66 7.18
C VAL A 130 -5.35 14.71 5.69
N TRP A 131 -5.59 13.56 5.06
CA TRP A 131 -5.87 13.45 3.63
C TRP A 131 -7.08 14.30 3.25
N TRP A 132 -8.17 14.27 4.03
CA TRP A 132 -9.36 15.09 3.76
C TRP A 132 -9.06 16.60 3.80
N LYS A 133 -8.22 17.04 4.73
CA LYS A 133 -7.79 18.45 4.81
C LYS A 133 -6.95 18.85 3.60
N VAL A 134 -6.01 17.99 3.20
CA VAL A 134 -5.17 18.21 2.03
C VAL A 134 -6.03 18.23 0.76
N TRP A 135 -6.90 17.25 0.57
CA TRP A 135 -7.79 17.19 -0.58
C TRP A 135 -8.66 18.45 -0.70
N ASN A 136 -9.34 18.86 0.38
CA ASN A 136 -10.16 20.08 0.36
C ASN A 136 -9.37 21.35 0.04
N LYS A 137 -8.11 21.44 0.50
CA LYS A 137 -7.25 22.60 0.23
C LYS A 137 -6.83 22.69 -1.24
N TYR A 138 -6.62 21.55 -1.90
CA TYR A 138 -6.01 21.51 -3.24
C TYR A 138 -6.96 21.08 -4.37
N LYS A 139 -8.20 20.65 -4.07
CA LYS A 139 -9.14 20.15 -5.10
C LYS A 139 -9.41 21.13 -6.23
N ASP A 140 -9.46 22.42 -5.94
CA ASP A 140 -9.79 23.47 -6.93
C ASP A 140 -8.54 23.93 -7.72
N SER A 141 -7.34 23.74 -7.17
CA SER A 141 -6.06 24.10 -7.80
C SER A 141 -5.24 22.90 -8.30
N ARG A 142 -5.84 21.69 -8.32
CA ARG A 142 -5.15 20.43 -8.63
C ARG A 142 -4.43 20.43 -9.98
N SER A 143 -5.06 21.02 -11.00
CA SER A 143 -4.53 21.08 -12.38
C SER A 143 -3.53 22.23 -12.58
N GLU A 144 -3.56 23.24 -11.72
CA GLU A 144 -2.68 24.40 -11.76
C GLU A 144 -1.37 24.10 -11.06
N HIS A 145 -1.43 23.71 -9.78
CA HIS A 145 -0.24 23.44 -8.99
C HIS A 145 0.45 22.14 -9.40
N LYS A 146 -0.32 21.13 -9.83
CA LYS A 146 0.18 19.81 -10.23
C LYS A 146 1.12 19.11 -9.23
N ILE A 147 1.03 19.45 -7.94
CA ILE A 147 1.93 18.89 -6.93
C ILE A 147 1.64 17.40 -6.76
N ASN A 148 2.68 16.59 -6.68
CA ASN A 148 2.59 15.24 -6.17
C ASN A 148 3.72 14.91 -5.20
N PHE A 149 3.49 13.92 -4.34
CA PHE A 149 4.54 13.36 -3.49
C PHE A 149 4.43 11.83 -3.43
N ILE A 150 5.54 11.20 -3.11
CA ILE A 150 5.67 9.74 -3.02
C ILE A 150 6.37 9.41 -1.71
N VAL A 151 5.75 8.55 -0.92
CA VAL A 151 6.35 7.94 0.27
C VAL A 151 6.74 6.52 -0.09
N SER A 152 8.03 6.19 -0.06
CA SER A 152 8.54 4.89 -0.51
C SER A 152 9.66 4.37 0.36
N HIS A 153 10.04 3.12 0.13
CA HIS A 153 11.22 2.44 0.68
C HIS A 153 12.15 2.03 -0.47
N PRO A 154 12.88 2.98 -1.09
CA PRO A 154 13.80 2.70 -2.19
C PRO A 154 14.75 1.56 -1.83
N HIS A 155 14.75 0.48 -2.61
CA HIS A 155 15.61 -0.69 -2.42
C HIS A 155 15.44 -1.37 -1.05
N GLY A 156 14.26 -1.21 -0.43
CA GLY A 156 14.00 -1.71 0.91
C GLY A 156 14.71 -0.93 2.03
N CYS A 157 15.22 0.28 1.76
CA CYS A 157 15.86 1.16 2.75
C CYS A 157 14.82 1.93 3.60
N SER A 158 15.32 2.73 4.55
CA SER A 158 14.49 3.61 5.38
C SER A 158 13.56 4.45 4.50
N LYS A 159 12.35 4.73 5.00
CA LYS A 159 11.35 5.56 4.31
C LYS A 159 11.95 6.85 3.75
N LYS A 160 11.59 7.17 2.51
CA LYS A 160 11.92 8.44 1.84
C LYS A 160 10.64 9.12 1.37
N VAL A 161 10.64 10.45 1.41
CA VAL A 161 9.57 11.28 0.88
C VAL A 161 10.14 12.10 -0.27
N SER A 162 9.61 11.91 -1.47
CA SER A 162 9.94 12.70 -2.65
C SER A 162 8.76 13.61 -2.96
N VAL A 163 9.03 14.89 -3.22
CA VAL A 163 8.02 15.89 -3.61
C VAL A 163 8.39 16.41 -4.99
N GLY A 164 7.39 16.60 -5.85
CA GLY A 164 7.57 17.18 -7.16
C GLY A 164 6.25 17.45 -7.83
N HIS A 165 6.22 17.29 -9.15
CA HIS A 165 5.09 17.67 -9.98
C HIS A 165 4.73 16.56 -10.97
N TRP A 166 3.43 16.35 -11.15
CA TRP A 166 2.93 15.60 -12.29
C TRP A 166 2.87 16.47 -13.54
N LYS A 167 3.03 15.85 -14.71
CA LYS A 167 3.11 16.52 -16.01
C LYS A 167 1.83 16.33 -16.78
N ASP A 168 1.57 15.09 -17.14
CA ASP A 168 0.44 14.69 -17.96
C ASP A 168 -0.47 13.74 -17.19
N ARG A 169 -1.75 13.79 -17.56
CA ARG A 169 -2.79 12.90 -17.06
C ARG A 169 -3.50 12.29 -18.26
N TYR A 170 -3.30 10.99 -18.47
CA TYR A 170 -3.88 10.24 -19.57
C TYR A 170 -5.15 9.54 -19.11
N LYS A 171 -6.25 9.74 -19.83
CA LYS A 171 -7.50 9.02 -19.62
C LYS A 171 -7.43 7.67 -20.35
N LEU A 172 -7.53 6.57 -19.61
CA LEU A 172 -7.37 5.19 -20.09
C LEU A 172 -8.62 4.36 -19.74
N GLY A 173 -9.76 4.76 -20.29
CA GLY A 173 -11.08 4.20 -19.99
C GLY A 173 -12.08 5.28 -19.59
N GLU A 174 -13.28 4.91 -19.12
CA GLU A 174 -14.31 5.88 -18.74
C GLU A 174 -13.90 6.74 -17.53
N ASP A 175 -13.35 6.11 -16.48
CA ASP A 175 -12.99 6.76 -15.21
C ASP A 175 -11.59 6.41 -14.70
N ARG A 176 -10.71 5.93 -15.58
CA ARG A 176 -9.36 5.48 -15.23
C ARG A 176 -8.30 6.40 -15.80
N PHE A 177 -7.28 6.69 -15.01
CA PHE A 177 -6.24 7.64 -15.34
C PHE A 177 -4.85 7.13 -15.00
N GLN A 178 -3.86 7.55 -15.80
CA GLN A 178 -2.45 7.39 -15.53
C GLN A 178 -1.79 8.76 -15.49
N PHE A 179 -0.85 8.95 -14.56
CA PHE A 179 -0.09 10.19 -14.42
C PHE A 179 1.36 9.97 -14.80
N THR A 180 1.95 10.93 -15.49
CA THR A 180 3.41 11.08 -15.59
C THR A 180 3.91 12.16 -14.66
N TYR A 181 5.14 12.06 -14.18
CA TYR A 181 5.70 13.00 -13.22
C TYR A 181 7.23 13.04 -13.22
N ILE A 182 7.77 14.13 -12.67
CA ILE A 182 9.22 14.34 -12.50
C ILE A 182 9.70 14.06 -11.08
N THR A 183 8.80 13.65 -10.18
CA THR A 183 9.13 13.35 -8.78
C THR A 183 10.09 12.17 -8.71
N CYS A 184 11.18 12.35 -7.98
CA CYS A 184 12.28 11.40 -7.94
C CYS A 184 11.84 10.04 -7.40
N THR A 185 12.10 9.00 -8.19
CA THR A 185 11.92 7.60 -7.84
C THR A 185 13.10 6.78 -8.36
N CYS A 186 13.13 5.50 -8.03
CA CYS A 186 14.02 4.50 -8.61
C CYS A 186 13.26 3.18 -8.73
N PRO A 187 13.83 2.14 -9.35
CA PRO A 187 13.18 0.82 -9.40
C PRO A 187 12.80 0.26 -8.02
N GLY A 188 13.53 0.64 -6.97
CA GLY A 188 13.21 0.27 -5.60
C GLY A 188 11.98 0.98 -4.99
N SER A 189 11.45 2.01 -5.65
CA SER A 189 10.25 2.74 -5.24
C SER A 189 8.95 2.13 -5.79
N SER A 190 9.04 1.10 -6.63
CA SER A 190 7.88 0.45 -7.24
C SER A 190 6.83 0.04 -6.22
N GLY A 191 5.55 0.22 -6.54
CA GLY A 191 4.43 -0.06 -5.65
C GLY A 191 4.12 1.04 -4.64
N ALA A 192 4.97 2.07 -4.50
CA ALA A 192 4.68 3.23 -3.66
C ALA A 192 3.49 4.01 -4.22
N TYR A 193 2.62 4.51 -3.37
CA TYR A 193 1.48 5.31 -3.81
C TYR A 193 1.93 6.70 -4.28
N VAL A 194 1.38 7.14 -5.41
CA VAL A 194 1.62 8.45 -6.01
C VAL A 194 0.50 9.39 -5.60
N HIS A 195 0.77 10.24 -4.62
CA HIS A 195 -0.21 11.20 -4.12
C HIS A 195 -0.24 12.44 -5.02
N CYS A 196 -1.16 12.48 -5.99
CA CYS A 196 -1.45 13.68 -6.78
C CYS A 196 -2.43 14.60 -6.02
N LEU A 197 -1.97 15.76 -5.56
CA LEU A 197 -2.77 16.63 -4.68
C LEU A 197 -4.05 17.14 -5.34
N GLY A 198 -5.14 17.11 -4.59
CA GLY A 198 -6.46 17.59 -5.02
C GLY A 198 -7.27 16.60 -5.87
N TYR A 199 -6.70 15.44 -6.23
CA TYR A 199 -7.43 14.32 -6.79
C TYR A 199 -8.02 13.44 -5.69
N ASN A 200 -9.25 12.95 -5.90
CA ASN A 200 -9.95 12.09 -4.96
C ASN A 200 -9.63 10.63 -5.27
N GLY A 201 -8.48 10.18 -4.78
CA GLY A 201 -8.14 8.77 -4.86
C GLY A 201 -8.75 7.91 -3.73
N TYR A 202 -9.42 8.53 -2.75
CA TYR A 202 -9.71 7.88 -1.47
C TYR A 202 -10.94 6.99 -1.51
N TRP A 203 -11.99 7.41 -2.24
CA TRP A 203 -13.25 6.67 -2.32
C TRP A 203 -13.28 5.62 -3.43
N THR A 204 -12.32 5.66 -4.34
CA THR A 204 -12.38 4.94 -5.62
C THR A 204 -11.31 3.87 -5.79
N TRP A 205 -10.59 3.49 -4.73
CA TRP A 205 -9.47 2.54 -4.84
C TRP A 205 -8.47 3.07 -5.88
N SER A 206 -7.90 4.24 -5.57
CA SER A 206 -6.99 4.84 -6.53
C SER A 206 -5.70 4.06 -6.61
N ASP A 207 -5.57 3.31 -7.69
CA ASP A 207 -4.48 2.37 -7.96
C ASP A 207 -3.22 3.07 -8.50
N LEU A 208 -2.98 4.33 -8.10
CA LEU A 208 -1.86 5.14 -8.58
C LEU A 208 -0.54 4.73 -7.90
N VAL A 209 -0.13 3.48 -8.04
CA VAL A 209 1.19 3.02 -7.58
C VAL A 209 2.28 3.47 -8.56
N HIS A 210 3.52 3.66 -8.09
CA HIS A 210 4.65 3.91 -8.99
C HIS A 210 4.96 2.63 -9.77
N SER A 211 4.92 2.73 -11.10
CA SER A 211 5.04 1.59 -12.01
C SER A 211 6.32 1.59 -12.84
N GLY A 212 7.00 2.73 -12.94
CA GLY A 212 8.30 2.81 -13.61
C GLY A 212 8.62 4.16 -14.22
N SER A 213 9.56 4.15 -15.16
CA SER A 213 10.06 5.33 -15.87
C SER A 213 10.03 5.13 -17.39
N LEU A 214 9.62 6.15 -18.12
CA LEU A 214 9.66 6.22 -19.57
C LEU A 214 11.09 6.51 -20.05
N LYS A 215 11.39 6.21 -21.32
CA LYS A 215 12.67 6.57 -21.96
C LYS A 215 12.96 8.07 -21.98
N SER A 216 11.91 8.90 -21.89
CA SER A 216 12.02 10.36 -21.76
C SER A 216 12.53 10.83 -20.39
N GLY A 217 12.68 9.93 -19.43
CA GLY A 217 13.04 10.26 -18.05
C GLY A 217 11.87 10.64 -17.15
N LEU A 218 10.64 10.68 -17.68
CA LEU A 218 9.43 10.85 -16.86
C LEU A 218 9.05 9.55 -16.16
N ASN A 219 8.69 9.64 -14.90
CA ASN A 219 8.09 8.54 -14.15
C ASN A 219 6.59 8.42 -14.46
N TYR A 220 6.02 7.23 -14.27
CA TYR A 220 4.58 7.01 -14.47
C TYR A 220 3.96 6.16 -13.36
N SER A 221 2.66 6.38 -13.14
CA SER A 221 1.85 5.58 -12.22
C SER A 221 1.22 4.37 -12.92
N GLY A 222 0.70 3.44 -12.13
CA GLY A 222 -0.35 2.53 -12.55
C GLY A 222 -1.60 3.27 -13.02
N VAL A 223 -2.57 2.49 -13.50
CA VAL A 223 -3.84 3.02 -14.02
C VAL A 223 -4.92 2.88 -12.96
N GLY A 224 -5.40 4.00 -12.41
CA GLY A 224 -6.37 3.99 -11.31
C GLY A 224 -7.43 5.06 -11.42
N TYR A 225 -8.41 5.02 -10.52
CA TYR A 225 -9.41 6.06 -10.36
C TYR A 225 -8.83 7.28 -9.64
N VAL A 226 -9.37 8.49 -9.89
CA VAL A 226 -8.93 9.77 -9.29
C VAL A 226 -10.04 10.78 -9.10
#